data_AF-F2IV35-F1
#
_entry.id   AF-F2IV35-F1
#
_cell.length_a   1.000
_cell.length_b   1.000
_cell.length_c   1.000
_cell.angle_alpha   90.00
_cell.angle_beta   90.00
_cell.angle_gamma   90.00
#
_symmetry.space_group_name_H-M   'P 1'
#
loop_
_entity.id
_entity.type
_entity.pdbx_description
1 polymer ?
#
loop_
_entity_poly.entity_id
_entity_poly.type
_entity_poly.pdbx_seq_one_letter_code
_entity_poly.pdbx_strand_id
1 'polypeptide(L)'
;MGAMTGFGRADAGRAACRPAAHLAPLLVVLALTGCSRPTGDFDRAAPSVMHDTVLPAAGDLAARYREEPVSTFNLTDDEKLLRDLGWGLIRPPWTKDWIGGTLVELTRTRILPEEQGRVPVVLYSIFLNSEKFRSSNARYDRIAADARGDAKLVMPFCEVARRVEQADEERLRALNARPLVTEEAFAGANARVWENRTYLRWVSQALRFRIKAYQTAVDQLEIETPSGNRVWDTNTAIKDMEKMVRLAEEDCVAENRYRTPDEVLKSRILTGWSREQPPLQK
;
A
#
# COMPACT_ATOMS: atom_id res chain seq x y z
N MET A 1 -24.40 81.47 -2.54
CA MET A 1 -25.67 81.40 -1.76
C MET A 1 -26.67 80.69 -2.64
N GLY A 2 -27.19 79.50 -2.40
CA GLY A 2 -27.06 78.50 -1.34
C GLY A 2 -28.08 77.43 -1.74
N ALA A 3 -27.60 76.30 -2.24
CA ALA A 3 -28.43 75.17 -2.65
C ALA A 3 -28.22 74.05 -1.63
N MET A 4 -29.30 73.62 -0.96
CA MET A 4 -29.45 72.30 -0.33
C MET A 4 -30.84 72.22 0.28
N THR A 5 -31.77 71.54 -0.39
CA THR A 5 -33.00 71.01 0.19
C THR A 5 -32.75 69.54 0.52
N GLY A 6 -32.76 69.22 1.82
CA GLY A 6 -32.53 67.88 2.35
C GLY A 6 -33.75 66.98 2.20
N PHE A 7 -33.51 65.77 1.73
CA PHE A 7 -34.49 64.68 1.57
C PHE A 7 -34.61 63.90 2.88
N GLY A 8 -35.86 63.71 3.35
CA GLY A 8 -36.21 62.90 4.51
C GLY A 8 -36.31 61.40 4.19
N ARG A 9 -35.95 60.58 5.19
CA ARG A 9 -35.88 59.11 5.23
C ARG A 9 -37.18 58.38 4.89
N ALA A 10 -37.04 57.17 4.33
CA ALA A 10 -37.92 56.04 4.61
C ALA A 10 -37.10 54.74 4.70
N ASP A 11 -37.37 53.99 5.75
CA ASP A 11 -36.69 52.79 6.21
C ASP A 11 -36.84 51.57 5.28
N ALA A 12 -35.75 50.82 5.11
CA ALA A 12 -35.79 49.43 4.65
C ALA A 12 -34.93 48.56 5.58
N GLY A 13 -35.58 47.97 6.58
CA GLY A 13 -34.96 46.98 7.46
C GLY A 13 -34.54 45.74 6.70
N ARG A 14 -33.22 45.55 6.53
CA ARG A 14 -32.66 44.26 6.10
C ARG A 14 -32.52 43.35 7.32
N ALA A 15 -33.40 42.36 7.40
CA ALA A 15 -33.24 41.23 8.31
C ALA A 15 -31.92 40.51 8.01
N ALA A 16 -30.99 40.54 8.96
CA ALA A 16 -29.75 39.80 8.91
C ALA A 16 -30.00 38.31 9.16
N CYS A 17 -30.25 37.55 8.10
CA CYS A 17 -30.03 36.10 8.14
C CYS A 17 -28.52 35.85 8.01
N ARG A 18 -27.83 35.70 9.14
CA ARG A 18 -26.55 34.99 9.20
C ARG A 18 -26.81 33.56 9.66
N PRO A 19 -26.69 32.56 8.77
CA PRO A 19 -26.28 31.26 9.26
C PRO A 19 -25.09 30.68 8.49
N ALA A 20 -24.34 29.83 9.20
CA ALA A 20 -23.54 28.73 8.66
C ALA A 20 -22.16 29.01 8.05
N ALA A 21 -21.43 30.06 8.45
CA ALA A 21 -20.01 30.16 8.09
C ALA A 21 -19.09 29.14 8.84
N HIS A 22 -19.61 28.48 9.88
CA HIS A 22 -18.82 27.55 10.71
C HIS A 22 -19.07 26.06 10.41
N LEU A 23 -20.06 25.71 9.59
CA LEU A 23 -20.33 24.31 9.22
C LEU A 23 -19.46 23.82 8.05
N ALA A 24 -19.08 24.72 7.15
CA ALA A 24 -18.19 24.39 6.02
C ALA A 24 -16.82 23.84 6.46
N PRO A 25 -16.08 24.44 7.42
CA PRO A 25 -14.79 23.89 7.84
C PRO A 25 -14.94 22.56 8.60
N LEU A 26 -16.03 22.34 9.35
CA LEU A 26 -16.26 21.09 10.06
C LEU A 26 -16.57 19.93 9.10
N LEU A 27 -17.34 20.18 8.05
CA LEU A 27 -17.61 19.21 6.98
C LEU A 27 -16.35 18.86 6.19
N VAL A 28 -15.47 19.83 5.93
CA VAL A 28 -14.19 19.59 5.26
C VAL A 28 -13.24 18.79 6.16
N VAL A 29 -13.17 19.09 7.46
CA VAL A 29 -12.34 18.32 8.41
C VAL A 29 -12.87 16.90 8.59
N LEU A 30 -14.18 16.70 8.71
CA LEU A 30 -14.81 15.36 8.77
C LEU A 30 -14.58 14.56 7.48
N ALA A 31 -14.67 15.20 6.32
CA ALA A 31 -14.37 14.59 5.03
C ALA A 31 -12.88 14.21 4.91
N LEU A 32 -11.97 15.00 5.47
CA LEU A 32 -10.53 14.72 5.44
C LEU A 32 -10.12 13.61 6.43
N THR A 33 -10.74 13.53 7.61
CA THR A 33 -10.50 12.45 8.58
C THR A 33 -11.14 11.12 8.18
N GLY A 34 -12.18 11.15 7.33
CA GLY A 34 -12.85 9.95 6.82
C GLY A 34 -12.09 9.20 5.73
N CYS A 35 -11.01 9.77 5.18
CA CYS A 35 -10.23 9.13 4.12
C CYS A 35 -9.00 8.37 4.64
N SER A 36 -8.60 8.57 5.90
CA SER A 36 -7.56 7.76 6.55
C SER A 36 -8.18 6.61 7.31
N ARG A 37 -7.77 5.36 7.00
CA ARG A 37 -8.33 4.17 7.65
C ARG A 37 -8.06 4.20 9.15
N PRO A 38 -9.08 4.02 10.01
CA PRO A 38 -8.86 3.97 11.45
C PRO A 38 -8.00 2.75 11.81
N THR A 39 -7.04 2.96 12.71
CA THR A 39 -6.22 1.89 13.28
C THR A 39 -6.56 1.68 14.75
N GLY A 40 -6.52 0.42 15.21
CA GLY A 40 -6.73 0.07 16.62
C GLY A 40 -5.45 0.14 17.46
N ASP A 41 -5.50 -0.32 18.71
CA ASP A 41 -4.42 -0.19 19.71
C ASP A 41 -3.09 -0.89 19.35
N PHE A 42 -3.09 -1.77 18.34
CA PHE A 42 -1.89 -2.39 17.77
C PHE A 42 -1.57 -1.88 16.37
N ASP A 43 -2.12 -0.72 16.03
CA ASP A 43 -2.06 -0.14 14.70
C ASP A 43 -2.61 -1.04 13.59
N ARG A 44 -3.45 -2.01 13.97
CA ARG A 44 -4.15 -2.90 13.04
C ARG A 44 -5.29 -2.14 12.40
N ALA A 45 -5.55 -2.41 11.13
CA ALA A 45 -6.73 -1.93 10.44
C ALA A 45 -8.00 -2.25 11.26
N ALA A 46 -8.69 -1.22 11.73
CA ALA A 46 -9.97 -1.40 12.40
C ALA A 46 -11.07 -1.69 11.35
N PRO A 47 -12.07 -2.52 11.68
CA PRO A 47 -13.24 -2.69 10.84
C PRO A 47 -13.99 -1.36 10.75
N SER A 48 -14.37 -0.95 9.54
CA SER A 48 -15.09 0.29 9.30
C SER A 48 -15.95 0.19 8.06
N VAL A 49 -17.25 0.45 8.21
CA VAL A 49 -18.21 0.47 7.10
C VAL A 49 -17.75 1.42 5.98
N MET A 50 -17.13 2.55 6.34
CA MET A 50 -16.59 3.48 5.35
C MET A 50 -15.47 2.84 4.52
N HIS A 51 -14.51 2.17 5.15
CA HIS A 51 -13.33 1.63 4.45
C HIS A 51 -13.52 0.24 3.85
N ASP A 52 -14.52 -0.50 4.32
CA ASP A 52 -14.79 -1.89 3.94
C ASP A 52 -16.00 -2.02 3.00
N THR A 53 -16.88 -1.01 2.92
CA THR A 53 -18.07 -1.05 2.07
C THR A 53 -18.21 0.19 1.20
N VAL A 54 -18.20 1.39 1.78
CA VAL A 54 -18.52 2.63 1.04
C VAL A 54 -17.40 3.02 0.07
N LEU A 55 -16.15 3.09 0.54
CA LEU A 55 -15.01 3.48 -0.29
C LEU A 55 -14.73 2.48 -1.41
N PRO A 56 -14.76 1.14 -1.18
CA PRO A 56 -14.68 0.17 -2.27
C PRO A 56 -15.79 0.35 -3.33
N ALA A 57 -17.05 0.55 -2.91
CA ALA A 57 -18.16 0.75 -3.85
C ALA A 57 -18.01 2.06 -4.66
N ALA A 58 -17.59 3.15 -4.01
CA ALA A 58 -17.26 4.40 -4.69
C ALA A 58 -16.08 4.22 -5.66
N GLY A 59 -15.12 3.39 -5.27
CA GLY A 59 -14.02 2.91 -6.09
C GLY A 59 -14.43 2.26 -7.38
N ASP A 60 -15.32 1.27 -7.30
CA ASP A 60 -15.83 0.54 -8.45
C ASP A 60 -16.57 1.49 -9.42
N LEU A 61 -17.31 2.46 -8.90
CA LEU A 61 -17.93 3.50 -9.72
C LEU A 61 -16.89 4.40 -10.40
N ALA A 62 -15.87 4.83 -9.67
CA ALA A 62 -14.79 5.65 -10.20
C ALA A 62 -13.98 4.90 -11.26
N ALA A 63 -13.71 3.61 -11.06
CA ALA A 63 -13.05 2.73 -12.02
C ALA A 63 -13.88 2.59 -13.30
N ARG A 64 -15.20 2.35 -13.19
CA ARG A 64 -16.11 2.32 -14.34
C ARG A 64 -16.13 3.64 -15.11
N TYR A 65 -16.10 4.78 -14.41
CA TYR A 65 -16.03 6.10 -15.04
C TYR A 65 -14.71 6.31 -15.80
N ARG A 66 -13.62 5.66 -15.36
CA ARG A 66 -12.33 5.64 -16.06
C ARG A 66 -12.21 4.53 -17.10
N GLU A 67 -13.29 3.80 -17.39
CA GLU A 67 -13.30 2.66 -18.31
C GLU A 67 -12.36 1.51 -17.88
N GLU A 68 -12.03 1.43 -16.59
CA GLU A 68 -11.30 0.31 -16.00
C GLU A 68 -12.26 -0.86 -15.78
N PRO A 69 -11.87 -2.10 -16.14
CA PRO A 69 -12.74 -3.24 -15.96
C PRO A 69 -12.86 -3.60 -14.48
N VAL A 70 -14.10 -3.75 -14.02
CA VAL A 70 -14.45 -4.14 -12.64
C VAL A 70 -15.13 -5.49 -12.67
N SER A 71 -14.53 -6.48 -12.01
CA SER A 71 -15.08 -7.84 -12.02
C SER A 71 -16.27 -7.98 -11.08
N THR A 72 -17.34 -8.60 -11.55
CA THR A 72 -18.50 -9.01 -10.74
C THR A 72 -18.30 -10.34 -10.02
N PHE A 73 -17.19 -11.06 -10.28
CA PHE A 73 -16.93 -12.37 -9.68
C PHE A 73 -16.54 -12.24 -8.21
N ASN A 74 -16.69 -13.31 -7.43
CA ASN A 74 -16.18 -13.34 -6.06
C ASN A 74 -14.65 -13.48 -6.06
N LEU A 75 -14.00 -12.91 -5.04
CA LEU A 75 -12.58 -13.14 -4.78
C LEU A 75 -12.36 -14.54 -4.21
N THR A 76 -11.36 -15.25 -4.73
CA THR A 76 -10.85 -16.48 -4.11
C THR A 76 -10.09 -16.17 -2.82
N ASP A 77 -9.84 -17.19 -2.00
CA ASP A 77 -9.08 -17.00 -0.75
C ASP A 77 -7.61 -16.63 -1.02
N ASP A 78 -7.01 -17.18 -2.08
CA ASP A 78 -5.67 -16.76 -2.53
C ASP A 78 -5.66 -15.32 -3.06
N GLU A 79 -6.71 -14.86 -3.75
CA GLU A 79 -6.81 -13.47 -4.19
C GLU A 79 -6.97 -12.50 -3.01
N LYS A 80 -7.71 -12.88 -1.96
CA LYS A 80 -7.78 -12.09 -0.72
C LYS A 80 -6.43 -12.04 -0.03
N LEU A 81 -5.77 -13.18 0.13
CA LEU A 81 -4.45 -13.27 0.74
C LEU A 81 -3.40 -12.47 -0.05
N LEU A 82 -3.45 -12.52 -1.39
CA LEU A 82 -2.58 -11.72 -2.25
C LEU A 82 -2.75 -10.22 -1.97
N ARG A 83 -4.00 -9.77 -1.83
CA ARG A 83 -4.31 -8.38 -1.52
C ARG A 83 -3.78 -7.99 -0.15
N ASP A 84 -3.95 -8.83 0.86
CA ASP A 84 -3.47 -8.58 2.22
C ASP A 84 -1.94 -8.52 2.30
N LEU A 85 -1.23 -9.48 1.68
CA LEU A 85 0.23 -9.48 1.64
C LEU A 85 0.78 -8.32 0.81
N GLY A 86 0.17 -8.08 -0.36
CA GLY A 86 0.51 -6.95 -1.23
C GLY A 86 0.29 -5.61 -0.52
N TRP A 87 -0.70 -5.51 0.37
CA TRP A 87 -0.92 -4.32 1.17
C TRP A 87 0.22 -4.06 2.15
N GLY A 88 0.76 -5.11 2.78
CA GLY A 88 1.99 -5.02 3.58
C GLY A 88 3.20 -4.54 2.77
N LEU A 89 3.20 -4.80 1.46
CA LEU A 89 4.20 -4.30 0.52
C LEU A 89 3.83 -2.99 -0.16
N ILE A 90 2.66 -2.43 0.03
CA ILE A 90 2.30 -1.09 -0.47
C ILE A 90 2.48 -0.08 0.66
N ARG A 91 1.99 -0.45 1.85
CA ARG A 91 2.12 0.29 3.09
C ARG A 91 2.62 -0.63 4.22
N PRO A 92 3.93 -0.88 4.29
CA PRO A 92 4.51 -1.60 5.42
C PRO A 92 4.22 -0.88 6.75
N PRO A 93 3.90 -1.62 7.83
CA PRO A 93 3.50 -1.02 9.11
C PRO A 93 4.60 -0.14 9.71
N TRP A 94 5.88 -0.45 9.45
CA TRP A 94 6.99 0.39 9.88
C TRP A 94 7.06 1.72 9.11
N THR A 95 6.62 1.79 7.86
CA THR A 95 6.73 2.99 6.99
C THR A 95 5.51 3.93 7.00
N LYS A 96 4.49 3.62 7.81
CA LYS A 96 3.21 4.36 7.84
C LYS A 96 3.34 5.87 8.07
N ASP A 97 4.41 6.29 8.73
CA ASP A 97 4.62 7.68 9.14
C ASP A 97 4.93 8.62 7.98
N TRP A 98 5.41 8.10 6.84
CA TRP A 98 5.82 8.89 5.68
C TRP A 98 5.07 8.52 4.40
N ILE A 99 4.53 7.31 4.33
CA ILE A 99 3.67 6.86 3.23
C ILE A 99 2.23 7.33 3.54
N GLY A 100 1.85 8.47 2.97
CA GLY A 100 0.60 9.19 3.24
C GLY A 100 -0.65 8.31 3.24
N GLY A 101 -1.31 8.21 4.41
CA GLY A 101 -2.43 7.31 4.65
C GLY A 101 -3.65 7.55 3.74
N THR A 102 -4.06 8.81 3.57
CA THR A 102 -5.25 9.14 2.76
C THR A 102 -5.07 8.80 1.28
N LEU A 103 -3.96 9.22 0.67
CA LEU A 103 -3.72 8.95 -0.76
C LEU A 103 -3.69 7.44 -1.03
N VAL A 104 -3.00 6.70 -0.17
CA VAL A 104 -2.83 5.25 -0.35
C VAL A 104 -4.14 4.49 -0.05
N GLU A 105 -4.99 4.96 0.86
CA GLU A 105 -6.35 4.39 1.02
C GLU A 105 -7.22 4.64 -0.21
N LEU A 106 -7.21 5.87 -0.76
CA LEU A 106 -7.99 6.19 -1.95
C LEU A 106 -7.54 5.40 -3.18
N THR A 107 -6.24 5.11 -3.28
CA THR A 107 -5.72 4.20 -4.31
C THR A 107 -6.11 2.75 -4.04
N ARG A 108 -6.08 2.29 -2.77
CA ARG A 108 -6.50 0.92 -2.38
C ARG A 108 -7.93 0.63 -2.77
N THR A 109 -8.80 1.60 -2.54
CA THR A 109 -10.21 1.49 -2.88
C THR A 109 -10.48 1.98 -4.30
N ARG A 110 -9.46 2.14 -5.17
CA ARG A 110 -9.61 2.53 -6.59
C ARG A 110 -10.39 3.82 -6.86
N ILE A 111 -10.57 4.66 -5.84
CA ILE A 111 -11.13 6.00 -6.01
C ILE A 111 -10.15 6.84 -6.85
N LEU A 112 -8.86 6.72 -6.53
CA LEU A 112 -7.78 7.24 -7.36
C LEU A 112 -7.16 6.10 -8.18
N PRO A 113 -6.76 6.37 -9.44
CA PRO A 113 -6.02 5.40 -10.21
C PRO A 113 -4.65 5.13 -9.57
N GLU A 114 -4.13 3.92 -9.76
CA GLU A 114 -2.87 3.46 -9.17
C GLU A 114 -1.67 4.32 -9.56
N GLU A 115 -1.68 4.90 -10.76
CA GLU A 115 -0.63 5.80 -11.25
C GLU A 115 -0.57 7.14 -10.52
N GLN A 116 -1.71 7.61 -9.97
CA GLN A 116 -1.80 8.87 -9.22
C GLN A 116 -1.48 8.69 -7.73
N GLY A 117 -1.46 7.45 -7.23
CA GLY A 117 -1.07 7.10 -5.86
C GLY A 117 0.44 7.14 -5.59
N ARG A 118 1.24 7.71 -6.49
CA ARG A 118 2.70 7.77 -6.35
C ARG A 118 3.08 8.68 -5.18
N VAL A 119 3.65 8.07 -4.16
CA VAL A 119 4.25 8.78 -3.04
C VAL A 119 5.53 9.49 -3.54
N PRO A 120 5.82 10.74 -3.15
CA PRO A 120 7.08 11.39 -3.51
C PRO A 120 8.28 10.82 -2.76
N VAL A 121 9.40 10.57 -3.45
CA VAL A 121 10.62 9.92 -2.91
C VAL A 121 11.17 10.68 -1.70
N VAL A 122 11.12 12.01 -1.78
CA VAL A 122 11.63 12.95 -0.78
C VAL A 122 10.92 12.83 0.57
N LEU A 123 9.68 12.31 0.63
CA LEU A 123 8.95 12.19 1.89
C LEU A 123 9.69 11.33 2.91
N TYR A 124 10.44 10.33 2.45
CA TYR A 124 11.22 9.49 3.36
C TYR A 124 12.38 10.24 4.01
N SER A 125 13.11 11.06 3.25
CA SER A 125 14.15 11.93 3.80
C SER A 125 13.58 12.96 4.79
N ILE A 126 12.41 13.54 4.49
CA ILE A 126 11.71 14.45 5.41
C ILE A 126 11.38 13.74 6.73
N PHE A 127 10.91 12.50 6.65
CA PHE A 127 10.63 11.67 7.83
C PHE A 127 11.90 11.41 8.66
N LEU A 128 13.02 11.06 8.03
CA LEU A 128 14.29 10.84 8.73
C LEU A 128 14.85 12.11 9.38
N ASN A 129 14.48 13.28 8.87
CA ASN A 129 14.84 14.58 9.43
C ASN A 129 13.93 15.04 10.58
N SER A 130 12.87 14.30 10.90
CA SER A 130 12.02 14.60 12.05
C SER A 130 12.75 14.44 13.39
N GLU A 131 12.22 15.07 14.44
CA GLU A 131 12.76 15.01 15.81
C GLU A 131 12.75 13.61 16.43
N LYS A 132 12.14 12.62 15.75
CA LYS A 132 12.12 11.22 16.17
C LYS A 132 13.53 10.60 16.22
N PHE A 133 14.47 11.14 15.45
CA PHE A 133 15.82 10.58 15.33
C PHE A 133 16.85 11.44 16.09
N ARG A 134 17.29 10.96 17.26
CA ARG A 134 18.25 11.67 18.13
C ARG A 134 19.71 11.59 17.66
N SER A 135 20.05 10.67 16.77
CA SER A 135 21.41 10.53 16.23
C SER A 135 21.40 10.28 14.72
N SER A 136 22.44 10.76 14.04
CA SER A 136 22.68 10.48 12.61
C SER A 136 22.76 8.98 12.34
N ASN A 137 23.45 8.24 13.22
CA ASN A 137 23.59 6.79 13.13
C ASN A 137 22.24 6.05 13.22
N ALA A 138 21.30 6.54 14.03
CA ALA A 138 19.96 5.95 14.12
C ALA A 138 19.17 6.11 12.80
N ARG A 139 19.45 7.15 12.01
CA ARG A 139 18.82 7.33 10.69
C ARG A 139 19.29 6.25 9.72
N TYR A 140 20.59 5.95 9.67
CA TYR A 140 21.11 4.82 8.88
C TYR A 140 20.53 3.47 9.33
N ASP A 141 20.54 3.20 10.65
CA ASP A 141 19.96 1.96 11.19
C ASP A 141 18.49 1.80 10.80
N ARG A 142 17.76 2.92 10.76
CA ARG A 142 16.37 2.94 10.35
C ARG A 142 16.19 2.54 8.89
N ILE A 143 16.99 3.11 7.97
CA ILE A 143 16.95 2.72 6.55
C ILE A 143 17.26 1.23 6.39
N ALA A 144 18.31 0.76 7.05
CA ALA A 144 18.71 -0.64 6.98
C ALA A 144 17.63 -1.58 7.54
N ALA A 145 16.96 -1.20 8.64
CA ALA A 145 15.85 -1.96 9.22
C ALA A 145 14.63 -2.01 8.29
N ASP A 146 14.25 -0.87 7.70
CA ASP A 146 13.10 -0.78 6.80
C ASP A 146 13.34 -1.59 5.51
N ALA A 147 14.53 -1.49 4.91
CA ALA A 147 14.91 -2.28 3.73
C ALA A 147 14.92 -3.79 4.01
N ARG A 148 15.47 -4.23 5.17
CA ARG A 148 15.44 -5.64 5.57
C ARG A 148 14.02 -6.13 5.88
N GLY A 149 13.18 -5.28 6.47
CA GLY A 149 11.78 -5.57 6.72
C GLY A 149 11.04 -5.81 5.41
N ASP A 150 11.21 -4.91 4.45
CA ASP A 150 10.56 -5.02 3.14
C ASP A 150 11.01 -6.27 2.39
N ALA A 151 12.32 -6.56 2.38
CA ALA A 151 12.88 -7.73 1.71
C ALA A 151 12.24 -9.04 2.19
N LYS A 152 11.95 -9.16 3.49
CA LYS A 152 11.33 -10.36 4.09
C LYS A 152 9.89 -10.59 3.65
N LEU A 153 9.18 -9.54 3.26
CA LEU A 153 7.78 -9.63 2.84
C LEU A 153 7.63 -10.08 1.38
N VAL A 154 8.68 -9.96 0.57
CA VAL A 154 8.61 -10.20 -0.87
C VAL A 154 8.32 -11.67 -1.20
N MET A 155 9.03 -12.62 -0.57
CA MET A 155 8.87 -14.03 -0.90
C MET A 155 7.49 -14.61 -0.53
N PRO A 156 6.95 -14.37 0.68
CA PRO A 156 5.58 -14.78 1.00
C PRO A 156 4.54 -14.24 0.02
N PHE A 157 4.68 -12.97 -0.41
CA PHE A 157 3.81 -12.40 -1.44
C PHE A 157 3.94 -13.13 -2.78
N CYS A 158 5.17 -13.39 -3.22
CA CYS A 158 5.48 -14.09 -4.46
C CYS A 158 4.85 -15.48 -4.55
N GLU A 159 4.88 -16.25 -3.46
CA GLU A 159 4.26 -17.58 -3.41
C GLU A 159 2.76 -17.55 -3.70
N VAL A 160 2.05 -16.54 -3.16
CA VAL A 160 0.61 -16.37 -3.37
C VAL A 160 0.32 -15.78 -4.76
N ALA A 161 1.15 -14.83 -5.21
CA ALA A 161 1.02 -14.22 -6.54
C ALA A 161 1.02 -15.29 -7.65
N ARG A 162 1.93 -16.26 -7.55
CA ARG A 162 2.01 -17.38 -8.51
C ARG A 162 0.77 -18.27 -8.50
N ARG A 163 0.17 -18.53 -7.33
CA ARG A 163 -1.07 -19.32 -7.25
C ARG A 163 -2.25 -18.57 -7.87
N VAL A 164 -2.33 -17.26 -7.64
CA VAL A 164 -3.35 -16.41 -8.27
C VAL A 164 -3.16 -16.35 -9.79
N GLU A 165 -1.93 -16.25 -10.28
CA GLU A 165 -1.64 -16.29 -11.71
C GLU A 165 -2.03 -17.63 -12.36
N GLN A 166 -1.74 -18.76 -11.70
CA GLN A 166 -2.21 -20.08 -12.16
C GLN A 166 -3.74 -20.17 -12.18
N ALA A 167 -4.42 -19.61 -11.17
CA ALA A 167 -5.88 -19.54 -11.16
C ALA A 167 -6.43 -18.62 -12.28
N ASP A 168 -5.73 -17.53 -12.61
CA ASP A 168 -6.05 -16.66 -13.73
C ASP A 168 -5.92 -17.41 -15.07
N GLU A 169 -4.86 -18.19 -15.26
CA GLU A 169 -4.67 -19.03 -16.45
C GLU A 169 -5.76 -20.10 -16.57
N GLU A 170 -6.08 -20.79 -15.48
CA GLU A 170 -7.16 -21.78 -15.45
C GLU A 170 -8.50 -21.14 -15.76
N ARG A 171 -8.77 -19.94 -15.23
CA ARG A 171 -9.99 -19.18 -15.52
C ARG A 171 -10.12 -18.87 -17.01
N LEU A 172 -9.05 -18.39 -17.65
CA LEU A 172 -9.06 -18.10 -19.09
C LEU A 172 -9.16 -19.39 -19.93
N ARG A 173 -8.51 -20.47 -19.51
CA ARG A 173 -8.64 -21.78 -20.16
C ARG A 173 -10.07 -22.30 -20.08
N ALA A 174 -10.68 -22.23 -18.90
CA ALA A 174 -12.07 -22.63 -18.68
C ALA A 174 -13.03 -21.78 -19.50
N LEU A 175 -12.79 -20.46 -19.60
CA LEU A 175 -13.56 -19.55 -20.44
C LEU A 175 -13.52 -19.96 -21.92
N ASN A 176 -12.32 -20.23 -22.45
CA ASN A 176 -12.11 -20.59 -23.85
C ASN A 176 -12.61 -22.01 -24.20
N ALA A 177 -12.67 -22.91 -23.22
CA ALA A 177 -13.13 -24.28 -23.43
C ALA A 177 -14.66 -24.42 -23.53
N ARG A 178 -15.44 -23.36 -23.22
CA ARG A 178 -16.90 -23.41 -23.24
C ARG A 178 -17.45 -22.93 -24.59
N PRO A 179 -18.38 -23.67 -25.21
CA PRO A 179 -18.91 -23.31 -26.53
C PRO A 179 -19.83 -22.08 -26.50
N LEU A 180 -20.46 -21.81 -25.35
CA LEU A 180 -21.34 -20.66 -25.15
C LEU A 180 -21.03 -20.06 -23.78
N VAL A 181 -20.71 -18.77 -23.76
CA VAL A 181 -20.44 -17.99 -22.55
C VAL A 181 -21.26 -16.71 -22.66
N THR A 182 -21.91 -16.30 -21.56
CA THR A 182 -22.62 -15.03 -21.52
C THR A 182 -21.64 -13.86 -21.59
N GLU A 183 -22.05 -12.72 -22.14
CA GLU A 183 -21.22 -11.52 -22.18
C GLU A 183 -20.74 -11.12 -20.77
N GLU A 184 -21.61 -11.24 -19.77
CA GLU A 184 -21.29 -10.98 -18.37
C GLU A 184 -20.19 -11.91 -17.84
N ALA A 185 -20.26 -13.21 -18.11
CA ALA A 185 -19.24 -14.15 -17.67
C ALA A 185 -17.90 -13.91 -18.37
N PHE A 186 -17.93 -13.56 -19.66
CA PHE A 186 -16.73 -13.19 -20.42
C PHE A 186 -16.09 -11.91 -19.88
N ALA A 187 -16.87 -10.85 -19.68
CA ALA A 187 -16.41 -9.59 -19.14
C ALA A 187 -15.89 -9.75 -17.70
N GLY A 188 -16.63 -10.47 -16.85
CA GLY A 188 -16.27 -10.71 -15.45
C GLY A 188 -14.96 -11.49 -15.28
N ALA A 189 -14.73 -12.50 -16.12
CA ALA A 189 -13.50 -13.29 -16.11
C ALA A 189 -12.28 -12.46 -16.55
N ASN A 190 -12.39 -11.74 -17.66
CA ASN A 190 -11.32 -10.87 -18.16
C ASN A 190 -11.02 -9.71 -17.19
N ALA A 191 -12.08 -9.12 -16.60
CA ALA A 191 -11.93 -8.10 -15.59
C ALA A 191 -11.14 -8.62 -14.39
N ARG A 192 -11.46 -9.82 -13.85
CA ARG A 192 -10.75 -10.34 -12.67
C ARG A 192 -9.25 -10.52 -12.92
N VAL A 193 -8.90 -11.09 -14.07
CA VAL A 193 -7.48 -11.24 -14.49
C VAL A 193 -6.80 -9.88 -14.63
N TRP A 194 -7.48 -8.91 -15.23
CA TRP A 194 -6.95 -7.55 -15.34
C TRP A 194 -6.71 -6.92 -13.96
N GLU A 195 -7.64 -7.10 -13.01
CA GLU A 195 -7.50 -6.55 -11.67
C GLU A 195 -6.34 -7.18 -10.90
N ASN A 196 -6.16 -8.49 -10.99
CA ASN A 196 -5.07 -9.20 -10.34
C ASN A 196 -3.72 -8.72 -10.90
N ARG A 197 -3.57 -8.68 -12.24
CA ARG A 197 -2.35 -8.16 -12.90
C ARG A 197 -2.06 -6.71 -12.56
N THR A 198 -3.09 -5.88 -12.48
CA THR A 198 -2.97 -4.46 -12.15
C THR A 198 -2.49 -4.29 -10.70
N TYR A 199 -3.05 -5.07 -9.77
CA TYR A 199 -2.60 -5.09 -8.38
C TYR A 199 -1.14 -5.54 -8.24
N LEU A 200 -0.70 -6.57 -8.97
CA LEU A 200 0.70 -7.01 -9.00
C LEU A 200 1.64 -5.89 -9.48
N ARG A 201 1.26 -5.16 -10.54
CA ARG A 201 2.02 -4.00 -11.04
C ARG A 201 2.13 -2.90 -10.00
N TRP A 202 1.06 -2.63 -9.25
CA TRP A 202 1.08 -1.64 -8.19
C TRP A 202 2.08 -2.02 -7.08
N VAL A 203 2.10 -3.28 -6.66
CA VAL A 203 3.08 -3.77 -5.67
C VAL A 203 4.52 -3.61 -6.17
N SER A 204 4.83 -4.01 -7.40
CA SER A 204 6.17 -3.80 -8.00
C SER A 204 6.54 -2.31 -8.04
N GLN A 205 5.62 -1.44 -8.46
CA GLN A 205 5.85 0.00 -8.48
C GLN A 205 6.11 0.58 -7.08
N ALA A 206 5.39 0.11 -6.06
CA ALA A 206 5.61 0.52 -4.67
C ALA A 206 6.98 0.08 -4.14
N LEU A 207 7.43 -1.12 -4.50
CA LEU A 207 8.76 -1.65 -4.15
C LEU A 207 9.89 -0.85 -4.80
N ARG A 208 9.81 -0.58 -6.11
CA ARG A 208 10.77 0.29 -6.83
C ARG A 208 10.86 1.67 -6.20
N PHE A 209 9.70 2.22 -5.83
CA PHE A 209 9.62 3.51 -5.17
C PHE A 209 10.35 3.52 -3.83
N ARG A 210 10.18 2.48 -3.00
CA ARG A 210 10.86 2.37 -1.70
C ARG A 210 12.36 2.25 -1.83
N ILE A 211 12.85 1.42 -2.76
CA ILE A 211 14.29 1.34 -3.06
C ILE A 211 14.85 2.72 -3.38
N LYS A 212 14.17 3.47 -4.26
CA LYS A 212 14.60 4.83 -4.63
C LYS A 212 14.60 5.79 -3.44
N ALA A 213 13.58 5.72 -2.58
CA ALA A 213 13.52 6.51 -1.34
C ALA A 213 14.67 6.20 -0.39
N TYR A 214 15.02 4.92 -0.22
CA TYR A 214 16.13 4.50 0.64
C TYR A 214 17.48 4.95 0.08
N GLN A 215 17.71 4.79 -1.23
CA GLN A 215 18.93 5.26 -1.90
C GLN A 215 19.07 6.78 -1.77
N THR A 216 18.02 7.53 -2.09
CA THR A 216 18.04 9.01 -2.01
C THR A 216 18.31 9.49 -0.58
N ALA A 217 17.75 8.81 0.43
CA ALA A 217 18.01 9.13 1.83
C ALA A 217 19.45 8.82 2.25
N VAL A 218 20.04 7.72 1.78
CA VAL A 218 21.45 7.40 2.04
C VAL A 218 22.36 8.45 1.41
N ASP A 219 22.13 8.80 0.14
CA ASP A 219 22.92 9.82 -0.58
C ASP A 219 22.91 11.15 0.17
N GLN A 220 21.74 11.57 0.67
CA GLN A 220 21.61 12.78 1.46
C GLN A 220 22.35 12.68 2.81
N LEU A 221 22.18 11.57 3.54
CA LEU A 221 22.85 11.38 4.84
C LEU A 221 24.37 11.28 4.70
N GLU A 222 24.89 10.75 3.60
CA GLU A 222 26.33 10.71 3.33
C GLU A 222 26.94 12.10 3.18
N ILE A 223 26.17 13.07 2.68
CA ILE A 223 26.58 14.47 2.59
C ILE A 223 26.44 15.18 3.95
N GLU A 224 25.30 15.00 4.61
CA GLU A 224 24.97 15.73 5.85
C GLU A 224 25.71 15.20 7.08
N THR A 225 25.78 13.88 7.23
CA THR A 225 26.30 13.20 8.43
C THR A 225 26.98 11.87 8.09
N PRO A 226 28.17 11.87 7.47
CA PRO A 226 28.87 10.65 7.09
C PRO A 226 29.09 9.69 8.27
N SER A 227 28.82 8.39 8.09
CA SER A 227 28.84 7.39 9.19
C SER A 227 29.60 6.09 8.86
N GLY A 228 30.59 6.13 7.96
CA GLY A 228 31.52 5.02 7.70
C GLY A 228 30.83 3.66 7.54
N ASN A 229 31.05 2.73 8.48
CA ASN A 229 30.47 1.37 8.45
C ASN A 229 28.93 1.34 8.29
N ARG A 230 28.19 2.31 8.84
CA ARG A 230 26.73 2.32 8.75
C ARG A 230 26.23 2.57 7.33
N VAL A 231 27.00 3.28 6.52
CA VAL A 231 26.73 3.46 5.09
C VAL A 231 26.80 2.09 4.39
N TRP A 232 27.85 1.32 4.66
CA TRP A 232 28.04 -0.01 4.08
C TRP A 232 26.91 -0.98 4.49
N ASP A 233 26.55 -1.02 5.77
CA ASP A 233 25.47 -1.87 6.28
C ASP A 233 24.12 -1.52 5.63
N THR A 234 23.85 -0.23 5.44
CA THR A 234 22.62 0.27 4.83
C THR A 234 22.57 -0.06 3.35
N ASN A 235 23.65 0.20 2.62
CA ASN A 235 23.76 -0.13 1.20
C ASN A 235 23.64 -1.64 0.95
N THR A 236 24.14 -2.47 1.86
CA THR A 236 23.97 -3.93 1.80
C THR A 236 22.50 -4.32 1.96
N ALA A 237 21.79 -3.76 2.95
CA ALA A 237 20.37 -4.00 3.15
C ALA A 237 19.51 -3.57 1.94
N ILE A 238 19.83 -2.44 1.31
CA ILE A 238 19.15 -1.97 0.10
C ILE A 238 19.40 -2.94 -1.06
N LYS A 239 20.65 -3.40 -1.26
CA LYS A 239 20.99 -4.38 -2.31
C LYS A 239 20.26 -5.72 -2.12
N ASP A 240 20.11 -6.17 -0.88
CA ASP A 240 19.34 -7.38 -0.57
C ASP A 240 17.86 -7.20 -0.93
N MET A 241 17.27 -6.06 -0.59
CA MET A 241 15.91 -5.71 -1.01
C MET A 241 15.78 -5.68 -2.53
N GLU A 242 16.69 -5.00 -3.24
CA GLU A 242 16.69 -4.96 -4.70
C GLU A 242 16.76 -6.36 -5.32
N LYS A 243 17.55 -7.27 -4.73
CA LYS A 243 17.61 -8.66 -5.19
C LYS A 243 16.25 -9.34 -5.06
N MET A 244 15.57 -9.16 -3.93
CA MET A 244 14.23 -9.72 -3.73
C MET A 244 13.22 -9.11 -4.71
N VAL A 245 13.27 -7.80 -4.93
CA VAL A 245 12.38 -7.12 -5.88
C VAL A 245 12.61 -7.59 -7.32
N ARG A 246 13.86 -7.77 -7.75
CA ARG A 246 14.17 -8.37 -9.07
C ARG A 246 13.58 -9.76 -9.20
N LEU A 247 13.72 -10.61 -8.19
CA LEU A 247 13.09 -11.95 -8.17
C LEU A 247 11.57 -11.87 -8.32
N ALA A 248 10.93 -10.88 -7.68
CA ALA A 248 9.49 -10.67 -7.77
C ALA A 248 9.02 -10.10 -9.11
N GLU A 249 9.88 -9.40 -9.84
CA GLU A 249 9.56 -8.85 -11.16
C GLU A 249 9.82 -9.82 -12.32
N GLU A 250 10.62 -10.86 -12.09
CA GLU A 250 10.85 -11.94 -13.03
C GLU A 250 9.71 -12.97 -12.93
N ASP A 251 9.90 -14.08 -12.19
CA ASP A 251 8.89 -15.15 -12.10
C ASP A 251 8.54 -15.54 -10.65
N CYS A 252 8.97 -14.73 -9.65
CA CYS A 252 8.78 -15.06 -8.24
C CYS A 252 9.35 -16.45 -7.86
N VAL A 253 10.39 -16.91 -8.58
CA VAL A 253 11.08 -18.18 -8.32
C VAL A 253 12.35 -17.88 -7.53
N ALA A 254 12.38 -18.26 -6.26
CA ALA A 254 13.66 -18.40 -5.57
C ALA A 254 14.36 -19.63 -6.16
N GLU A 255 15.27 -19.44 -7.10
CA GLU A 255 16.13 -20.54 -7.54
C GLU A 255 16.96 -21.00 -6.34
N ASN A 256 16.58 -22.15 -5.75
CA ASN A 256 17.48 -22.89 -4.88
C ASN A 256 18.49 -23.61 -5.78
N ARG A 257 19.39 -22.84 -6.45
CA ARG A 257 20.42 -23.37 -7.37
C ARG A 257 21.27 -24.43 -6.68
N TYR A 258 21.41 -24.30 -5.37
CA TYR A 258 21.92 -25.31 -4.48
C TYR A 258 20.72 -25.80 -3.70
N ARG A 259 20.35 -27.08 -3.75
CA ARG A 259 19.25 -27.66 -2.97
C ARG A 259 19.60 -27.65 -1.48
N THR A 260 19.78 -26.45 -0.92
CA THR A 260 20.13 -26.22 0.48
C THR A 260 18.84 -26.44 1.25
N PRO A 261 18.77 -27.42 2.16
CA PRO A 261 17.62 -27.59 3.01
C PRO A 261 17.37 -26.27 3.74
N ASP A 262 16.13 -25.78 3.74
CA ASP A 262 15.77 -24.63 4.56
C ASP A 262 16.26 -24.89 5.98
N GLU A 263 17.07 -23.97 6.52
CA GLU A 263 17.55 -24.08 7.87
C GLU A 263 16.32 -23.96 8.79
N VAL A 264 15.82 -25.11 9.27
CA VAL A 264 14.73 -25.15 10.23
C VAL A 264 15.20 -24.41 11.46
N LEU A 265 14.81 -23.13 11.58
CA LEU A 265 15.07 -22.31 12.75
C LEU A 265 14.40 -23.01 13.93
N LYS A 266 15.18 -23.79 14.68
CA LYS A 266 14.71 -24.41 15.92
C LYS A 266 14.20 -23.27 16.78
N SER A 267 12.91 -23.28 17.09
CA SER A 267 12.36 -22.24 17.95
C SER A 267 13.14 -22.28 19.27
N ARG A 268 13.62 -21.12 19.73
CA ARG A 268 14.38 -21.02 20.98
C ARG A 268 13.52 -21.36 22.22
N ILE A 269 12.20 -21.47 22.02
CA ILE A 269 11.18 -21.61 23.06
C ILE A 269 10.69 -23.07 23.16
N LEU A 270 10.74 -23.86 22.08
CA LEU A 270 10.35 -25.27 22.09
C LEU A 270 11.60 -26.17 22.11
N THR A 271 12.21 -26.30 23.28
CA THR A 271 13.08 -27.45 23.58
C THR A 271 12.36 -28.34 24.60
N GLY A 272 12.04 -29.58 24.20
CA GLY A 272 11.75 -30.67 25.16
C GLY A 272 10.29 -30.95 25.56
N TRP A 273 9.27 -30.44 24.87
CA TRP A 273 7.87 -30.70 25.25
C TRP A 273 7.16 -31.85 24.54
N SER A 274 7.75 -32.44 23.52
CA SER A 274 7.16 -33.60 22.82
C SER A 274 8.22 -34.64 22.49
N ARG A 275 7.84 -35.91 22.64
CA ARG A 275 8.62 -37.11 22.34
C ARG A 275 8.89 -37.25 20.83
N GLU A 276 9.69 -36.35 20.27
CA GLU A 276 10.18 -36.48 18.90
C GLU A 276 11.16 -37.67 18.85
N GLN A 277 10.65 -38.84 18.47
CA GLN A 277 11.52 -39.91 18.01
C GLN A 277 12.04 -39.53 16.62
N PRO A 278 13.34 -39.77 16.35
CA PRO A 278 13.87 -39.56 15.00
C PRO A 278 13.09 -40.42 13.99
N PRO A 279 12.90 -39.95 12.75
CA PRO A 279 12.20 -40.70 11.73
C PRO A 279 12.90 -42.04 11.49
N LEU A 280 12.13 -43.13 11.42
CA LEU A 280 12.62 -44.46 11.07
C LEU A 280 13.29 -44.39 9.70
N GLN A 281 14.59 -44.65 9.66
CA GLN A 281 15.33 -44.80 8.42
C GLN A 281 14.87 -46.10 7.75
N LYS A 282 14.36 -46.00 6.53
CA LYS A 282 14.18 -47.13 5.60
C LYS A 282 15.34 -47.17 4.63
#